data_AF-A0AAI8YR52-F1
#
_entry.id   AF-A0AAI8YR52-F1
#
_cell.length_a   1.000
_cell.length_b   1.000
_cell.length_c   1.000
_cell.angle_alpha   90.00
_cell.angle_beta   90.00
_cell.angle_gamma   90.00
#
_symmetry.space_group_name_H-M   'P 1'
#
loop_
_entity.id
_entity.type
_entity.pdbx_description
1 polymer ?
#
loop_
_entity_poly.entity_id
_entity_poly.type
_entity_poly.pdbx_seq_one_letter_code
_entity_poly.pdbx_strand_id
1 'polypeptide(L)'
;MGSKRKAEALFSSSKRPKQDSASRDNDDEPTNFFSLSAELRNFIYELVHVEKDSIVITSTLKEPALLSVCRQIRSEARKMWYLENQFVADVRDCNADLVNAFERWTRRFEWEVEAEYYGAKNWGAGKVSIAIEAVDSKPDWAGLMEWCERIQRDEGVQPINPGQPPSQYSSIVATAHAIVKAHRNGDWDDCWWPLEELRGLAGLIDRRWLD
;
A
#
# COMPACT_ATOMS: atom_id res chain seq x y z
N MET A 1 80.10 36.45 -35.49
CA MET A 1 79.46 35.59 -36.52
C MET A 1 78.23 34.96 -35.89
N GLY A 2 76.99 35.04 -36.34
CA GLY A 2 76.25 35.80 -37.35
C GLY A 2 74.78 35.52 -36.98
N SER A 3 74.00 36.56 -36.62
CA SER A 3 73.03 37.24 -37.49
C SER A 3 71.98 36.33 -38.15
N LYS A 4 70.72 36.49 -37.67
CA LYS A 4 69.42 36.47 -38.39
C LYS A 4 68.38 36.88 -37.31
N ARG A 5 67.92 38.14 -37.23
CA ARG A 5 66.82 38.81 -37.99
C ARG A 5 65.59 37.90 -38.13
N LYS A 6 64.33 38.31 -37.99
CA LYS A 6 63.56 39.54 -37.67
C LYS A 6 62.09 39.04 -37.75
N ALA A 7 61.16 39.58 -36.96
CA ALA A 7 59.82 39.98 -37.44
C ALA A 7 58.99 40.57 -36.28
N GLU A 8 58.74 41.87 -36.38
CA GLU A 8 57.76 42.62 -35.62
C GLU A 8 56.36 42.48 -36.24
N ALA A 9 55.37 42.64 -35.36
CA ALA A 9 54.19 43.48 -35.50
C ALA A 9 52.82 42.85 -35.83
N LEU A 10 51.85 43.50 -35.16
CA LEU A 10 50.43 43.65 -35.48
C LEU A 10 49.52 42.50 -35.05
N PHE A 11 48.91 42.61 -33.86
CA PHE A 11 47.45 42.54 -33.79
C PHE A 11 46.90 43.46 -32.69
N SER A 12 46.00 44.32 -33.15
CA SER A 12 45.36 45.45 -32.49
C SER A 12 44.48 45.03 -31.30
N SER A 13 44.57 45.81 -30.22
CA SER A 13 43.65 45.79 -29.08
C SER A 13 42.24 46.18 -29.53
N SER A 14 41.41 45.19 -29.89
CA SER A 14 39.98 45.39 -30.13
C SER A 14 39.25 45.58 -28.79
N LYS A 15 38.92 46.82 -28.46
CA LYS A 15 37.99 47.16 -27.38
C LYS A 15 36.61 46.63 -27.75
N ARG A 16 36.12 45.62 -27.03
CA ARG A 16 34.71 45.19 -27.14
C ARG A 16 33.79 46.34 -26.73
N PRO A 17 32.70 46.61 -27.47
CA PRO A 17 31.72 47.60 -27.05
C PRO A 17 31.07 47.16 -25.74
N LYS A 18 30.88 48.10 -24.81
CA LYS A 18 29.98 47.92 -23.66
C LYS A 18 28.59 47.63 -24.22
N GLN A 19 28.10 46.40 -24.06
CA GLN A 19 26.68 46.14 -24.17
C GLN A 19 26.01 46.82 -22.99
N ASP A 20 25.19 47.81 -23.28
CA ASP A 20 24.22 48.36 -22.34
C ASP A 20 23.30 47.21 -21.91
N SER A 21 23.49 46.73 -20.69
CA SER A 21 22.60 45.78 -20.05
C SER A 21 21.30 46.50 -19.72
N ALA A 22 20.37 46.49 -20.67
CA ALA A 22 18.97 46.68 -20.38
C ALA A 22 18.62 45.75 -19.21
N SER A 23 18.11 46.34 -18.13
CA SER A 23 17.56 45.67 -16.97
C SER A 23 16.56 44.60 -17.42
N ARG A 24 17.00 43.34 -17.37
CA ARG A 24 16.08 42.22 -17.29
C ARG A 24 15.58 42.23 -15.86
N ASP A 25 14.34 42.65 -15.66
CA ASP A 25 13.56 42.29 -14.48
C ASP A 25 13.43 40.77 -14.48
N ASN A 26 14.46 40.10 -13.95
CA ASN A 26 14.44 38.67 -13.67
C ASN A 26 14.01 38.51 -12.22
N ASP A 27 12.74 38.82 -11.93
CA ASP A 27 12.05 38.40 -10.70
C ASP A 27 11.57 36.94 -10.83
N ASP A 28 12.31 36.08 -11.53
CA ASP A 28 12.12 34.64 -11.51
C ASP A 28 12.78 34.07 -10.24
N GLU A 29 12.33 34.53 -9.07
CA GLU A 29 12.63 33.79 -7.84
C GLU A 29 12.00 32.39 -7.97
N PRO A 30 12.78 31.31 -7.72
CA PRO A 30 12.26 29.97 -7.83
C PRO A 30 11.08 29.81 -6.86
N THR A 31 9.90 29.53 -7.41
CA THR A 31 8.69 29.30 -6.63
C THR A 31 8.89 28.08 -5.75
N ASN A 32 8.73 28.26 -4.44
CA ASN A 32 8.87 27.18 -3.47
C ASN A 32 7.56 26.39 -3.43
N PHE A 33 7.62 25.06 -3.53
CA PHE A 33 6.42 24.22 -3.40
C PHE A 33 5.62 24.51 -2.11
N PHE A 34 6.31 24.84 -1.01
CA PHE A 34 5.68 25.16 0.27
C PHE A 34 5.12 26.59 0.35
N SER A 35 5.33 27.44 -0.66
CA SER A 35 4.61 28.72 -0.76
C SER A 35 3.18 28.54 -1.29
N LEU A 36 2.82 27.36 -1.80
CA LEU A 36 1.45 27.01 -2.14
C LEU A 36 0.59 26.90 -0.88
N SER A 37 -0.71 27.20 -0.99
CA SER A 37 -1.67 26.92 0.09
C SER A 37 -1.76 25.42 0.36
N ALA A 38 -2.16 25.04 1.59
CA ALA A 38 -2.33 23.64 1.94
C ALA A 38 -3.34 22.92 1.03
N GLU A 39 -4.41 23.60 0.61
CA GLU A 39 -5.40 23.07 -0.33
C GLU A 39 -4.80 22.72 -1.68
N LEU A 40 -3.96 23.61 -2.24
CA LEU A 40 -3.28 23.35 -3.50
C LEU A 40 -2.27 22.21 -3.39
N ARG A 41 -1.56 22.12 -2.24
CA ARG A 41 -0.66 20.98 -1.98
C ARG A 41 -1.42 19.67 -1.88
N ASN A 42 -2.55 19.64 -1.17
CA ASN A 42 -3.41 18.47 -1.06
C ASN A 42 -3.93 18.02 -2.43
N PHE A 43 -4.35 18.95 -3.28
CA PHE A 43 -4.77 18.64 -4.65
C PHE A 43 -3.64 18.01 -5.47
N ILE A 44 -2.41 18.51 -5.33
CA ILE A 44 -1.23 17.91 -5.97
C ILE A 44 -0.94 16.52 -5.40
N TYR A 45 -1.06 16.34 -4.08
CA TYR A 45 -0.88 15.04 -3.44
C TYR A 45 -1.91 14.03 -3.92
N GLU A 46 -3.18 14.41 -4.02
CA GLU A 46 -4.27 13.55 -4.51
C GLU A 46 -3.98 13.07 -5.94
N LEU A 47 -3.60 13.99 -6.84
CA LEU A 47 -3.25 13.67 -8.23
C LEU A 47 -2.07 12.69 -8.37
N VAL A 48 -1.18 12.64 -7.38
CA VAL A 48 0.04 11.80 -7.42
C VAL A 48 -0.12 10.51 -6.63
N HIS A 49 -0.92 10.51 -5.55
CA HIS A 49 -1.02 9.40 -4.63
C HIS A 49 -2.26 8.55 -4.81
N VAL A 50 -3.36 9.09 -5.33
CA VAL A 50 -4.61 8.32 -5.47
C VAL A 50 -4.60 7.62 -6.82
N GLU A 51 -4.36 6.32 -6.77
CA GLU A 51 -4.50 5.46 -7.93
C GLU A 51 -5.98 5.15 -8.15
N LYS A 52 -6.40 5.19 -9.41
CA LYS A 52 -7.76 4.82 -9.80
C LYS A 52 -7.99 3.31 -9.63
N ASP A 53 -6.94 2.53 -9.88
CA ASP A 53 -6.94 1.09 -9.80
C ASP A 53 -6.43 0.63 -8.43
N SER A 54 -6.79 -0.59 -8.04
CA SER A 54 -6.34 -1.16 -6.78
C SER A 54 -4.84 -1.42 -6.76
N ILE A 55 -4.18 -1.06 -5.66
CA ILE A 55 -2.77 -1.32 -5.42
C ILE A 55 -2.60 -2.74 -4.86
N VAL A 56 -1.90 -3.60 -5.60
CA VAL A 56 -1.61 -4.95 -5.14
C VAL A 56 -0.55 -4.94 -4.04
N ILE A 57 -0.88 -5.51 -2.88
CA ILE A 57 0.04 -5.69 -1.77
C ILE A 57 1.00 -6.81 -2.16
N THR A 58 2.29 -6.45 -2.21
CA THR A 58 3.39 -7.37 -2.48
C THR A 58 4.42 -7.25 -1.35
N SER A 59 5.29 -8.24 -1.18
CA SER A 59 6.42 -8.16 -0.24
C SER A 59 7.38 -7.00 -0.56
N THR A 60 7.34 -6.51 -1.80
CA THR A 60 8.13 -5.38 -2.31
C THR A 60 7.37 -4.07 -2.36
N LEU A 61 6.12 -4.01 -1.87
CA LEU A 61 5.32 -2.79 -1.87
C LEU A 61 6.07 -1.70 -1.08
N LYS A 62 6.26 -0.56 -1.72
CA LYS A 62 6.90 0.62 -1.13
C LYS A 62 5.93 1.78 -1.18
N GLU A 63 6.03 2.66 -0.18
CA GLU A 63 5.41 3.98 -0.25
C GLU A 63 5.87 4.71 -1.52
N PRO A 64 4.99 5.50 -2.17
CA PRO A 64 5.35 6.28 -3.35
C PRO A 64 6.53 7.21 -3.08
N ALA A 65 7.36 7.44 -4.10
CA ALA A 65 8.59 8.22 -3.98
C ALA A 65 8.35 9.63 -3.39
N LEU A 66 7.19 10.23 -3.65
CA LEU A 66 6.84 11.55 -3.10
C LEU A 66 6.78 11.55 -1.55
N LEU A 67 6.32 10.46 -0.92
CA LEU A 67 6.36 10.31 0.54
C LEU A 67 7.78 10.17 1.08
N SER A 68 8.77 9.90 0.22
CA SER A 68 10.17 9.78 0.61
C SER A 68 10.94 11.11 0.61
N VAL A 69 10.41 12.16 -0.04
CA VAL A 69 11.13 13.41 -0.35
C VAL A 69 11.55 14.18 0.90
N CYS A 70 10.59 14.55 1.76
CA CYS A 70 10.88 15.28 2.99
C CYS A 70 9.84 14.98 4.09
N ARG A 71 10.15 15.40 5.33
CA ARG A 71 9.28 15.15 6.49
C ARG A 71 7.91 15.81 6.35
N GLN A 72 7.85 17.03 5.80
CA GLN A 72 6.60 17.78 5.65
C GLN A 72 5.65 17.12 4.65
N ILE A 73 6.11 16.79 3.44
CA ILE A 73 5.30 16.07 2.45
C ILE A 73 4.83 14.73 3.01
N ARG A 74 5.72 13.99 3.68
CA ARG A 74 5.34 12.72 4.31
C ARG A 74 4.23 12.89 5.34
N SER A 75 4.29 13.92 6.19
CA SER A 75 3.23 14.15 7.20
C SER A 75 1.90 14.59 6.58
N GLU A 76 1.94 15.39 5.50
CA GLU A 76 0.73 15.90 4.84
C GLU A 76 0.03 14.83 3.99
N ALA A 77 0.80 14.06 3.20
CA ALA A 77 0.26 13.22 2.13
C ALA A 77 0.12 11.73 2.47
N ARG A 78 0.85 11.21 3.48
CA ARG A 78 0.85 9.75 3.77
C ARG A 78 -0.53 9.22 4.13
N LYS A 79 -1.33 10.00 4.88
CA LYS A 79 -2.69 9.61 5.26
C LYS A 79 -3.59 9.48 4.02
N MET A 80 -3.46 10.39 3.05
CA MET A 80 -4.21 10.34 1.79
C MET A 80 -3.89 9.06 1.02
N TRP A 81 -2.60 8.74 0.87
CA TRP A 81 -2.19 7.51 0.19
C TRP A 81 -2.83 6.25 0.80
N TYR A 82 -2.79 6.12 2.12
CA TYR A 82 -3.34 4.92 2.75
C TYR A 82 -4.86 4.90 2.87
N LEU A 83 -5.54 6.04 3.02
CA LEU A 83 -7.00 6.06 3.23
C LEU A 83 -7.80 6.12 1.93
N GLU A 84 -7.26 6.76 0.89
CA GLU A 84 -7.99 7.00 -0.34
C GLU A 84 -7.74 5.92 -1.40
N ASN A 85 -6.60 5.20 -1.30
CA ASN A 85 -6.35 4.06 -2.18
C ASN A 85 -7.07 2.80 -1.71
N GLN A 86 -7.39 1.96 -2.69
CA GLN A 86 -7.82 0.59 -2.46
C GLN A 86 -6.60 -0.32 -2.56
N PHE A 87 -6.40 -1.16 -1.55
CA PHE A 87 -5.32 -2.15 -1.58
C PHE A 87 -5.94 -3.53 -1.81
N VAL A 88 -5.31 -4.35 -2.63
CA VAL A 88 -5.71 -5.74 -2.86
C VAL A 88 -4.59 -6.66 -2.44
N ALA A 89 -4.86 -7.62 -1.58
CA ALA A 89 -3.92 -8.69 -1.30
C ALA A 89 -4.40 -9.99 -1.91
N ASP A 90 -3.51 -10.67 -2.63
CA ASP A 90 -3.72 -12.03 -3.09
C ASP A 90 -3.25 -13.01 -2.02
N VAL A 91 -4.20 -13.63 -1.32
CA VAL A 91 -3.91 -14.70 -0.38
C VAL A 91 -3.97 -16.03 -1.10
N ARG A 92 -2.84 -16.73 -1.04
CA ARG A 92 -2.61 -18.02 -1.68
C ARG A 92 -2.50 -19.10 -0.62
N ASP A 93 -3.19 -20.23 -0.82
CA ASP A 93 -3.12 -21.40 0.06
C ASP A 93 -3.38 -21.05 1.53
N CYS A 94 -4.33 -20.14 1.77
CA CYS A 94 -4.67 -19.65 3.12
C CYS A 94 -3.51 -18.96 3.86
N ASN A 95 -2.43 -18.60 3.18
CA ASN A 95 -1.32 -17.86 3.78
C ASN A 95 -1.61 -16.36 3.85
N ALA A 96 -2.04 -15.89 5.03
CA ALA A 96 -2.36 -14.50 5.30
C ALA A 96 -1.16 -13.61 5.68
N ASP A 97 0.08 -14.11 5.66
CA ASP A 97 1.23 -13.40 6.25
C ASP A 97 1.51 -12.04 5.62
N LEU A 98 1.29 -11.93 4.31
CA LEU A 98 1.49 -10.69 3.58
C LEU A 98 0.46 -9.62 3.99
N VAL A 99 -0.81 -10.01 4.15
CA VAL A 99 -1.88 -9.14 4.67
C VAL A 99 -1.53 -8.72 6.09
N ASN A 100 -1.12 -9.66 6.93
CA ASN A 100 -0.78 -9.42 8.33
C ASN A 100 0.46 -8.52 8.48
N ALA A 101 1.46 -8.67 7.60
CA ALA A 101 2.61 -7.77 7.56
C ALA A 101 2.19 -6.34 7.19
N PHE A 102 1.30 -6.19 6.20
CA PHE A 102 0.78 -4.91 5.79
C PHE A 102 -0.10 -4.26 6.88
N GLU A 103 -0.97 -5.02 7.55
CA GLU A 103 -1.78 -4.52 8.67
C GLU A 103 -0.89 -4.08 9.84
N ARG A 104 0.10 -4.89 10.24
CA ARG A 104 1.05 -4.50 11.29
C ARG A 104 1.86 -3.27 10.91
N TRP A 105 2.22 -3.14 9.64
CA TRP A 105 2.92 -1.96 9.13
C TRP A 105 2.05 -0.71 9.28
N THR A 106 0.78 -0.81 8.91
CA THR A 106 -0.14 0.33 8.86
C THR A 106 -0.70 0.74 10.22
N ARG A 107 -0.88 -0.22 11.15
CA ARG A 107 -1.27 0.05 12.55
C ARG A 107 -0.29 0.99 13.28
N ARG A 108 0.96 1.09 12.83
CA ARG A 108 1.95 2.02 13.39
C ARG A 108 1.60 3.48 13.16
N PHE A 109 0.69 3.74 12.24
CA PHE A 109 0.23 5.07 11.96
C PHE A 109 -1.03 5.30 12.80
N GLU A 110 -0.87 6.01 13.92
CA GLU A 110 -1.99 6.48 14.74
C GLU A 110 -2.86 7.39 13.87
N TRP A 111 -3.92 6.81 13.32
CA TRP A 111 -4.95 7.56 12.61
C TRP A 111 -6.21 7.46 13.43
N GLU A 112 -6.53 8.55 14.14
CA GLU A 112 -7.91 8.80 14.54
C GLU A 112 -8.72 8.95 13.25
N VAL A 113 -9.45 7.89 12.92
CA VAL A 113 -10.53 7.94 11.94
C VAL A 113 -11.79 7.89 12.79
N GLU A 114 -12.55 8.98 12.80
CA GLU A 114 -13.91 8.95 13.35
C GLU A 114 -14.67 7.85 12.60
N ALA A 115 -14.96 6.76 13.32
CA ALA A 115 -15.60 5.55 12.79
C ALA A 115 -16.96 5.84 12.13
N GLU A 116 -17.53 7.03 12.35
CA GLU A 116 -18.82 7.47 11.87
C GLU A 116 -18.82 7.85 10.38
N TYR A 117 -17.72 8.38 9.83
CA TYR A 117 -17.69 8.82 8.42
C TYR A 117 -17.52 7.66 7.41
N TYR A 118 -16.90 6.55 7.82
CA TYR A 118 -16.60 5.41 6.94
C TYR A 118 -17.41 4.13 7.22
N GLY A 119 -18.39 4.17 8.14
CA GLY A 119 -19.41 3.12 8.28
C GLY A 119 -18.92 1.72 8.70
N ALA A 120 -17.66 1.57 9.08
CA ALA A 120 -17.09 0.33 9.59
C ALA A 120 -16.07 0.63 10.68
N LYS A 121 -16.13 -0.11 11.80
CA LYS A 121 -15.07 -0.14 12.82
C LYS A 121 -13.82 -0.84 12.24
N ASN A 122 -13.19 -0.25 11.24
CA ASN A 122 -11.93 -0.74 10.69
C ASN A 122 -10.81 0.12 11.28
N TRP A 123 -10.17 -0.42 12.31
CA TRP A 123 -8.91 0.11 12.83
C TRP A 123 -7.80 -0.43 11.92
N GLY A 124 -7.35 0.37 10.95
CA GLY A 124 -6.28 -0.04 10.04
C GLY A 124 -6.42 0.59 8.65
N ALA A 125 -5.32 0.68 7.92
CA ALA A 125 -5.24 1.43 6.68
C ALA A 125 -6.26 1.06 5.62
N GLY A 126 -6.84 2.09 4.99
CA GLY A 126 -7.48 2.01 3.69
C GLY A 126 -8.61 0.99 3.55
N LYS A 127 -9.19 0.94 2.36
CA LYS A 127 -10.04 -0.17 1.97
C LYS A 127 -9.12 -1.30 1.49
N VAL A 128 -8.67 -2.16 2.40
CA VAL A 128 -7.99 -3.41 2.01
C VAL A 128 -9.05 -4.43 1.61
N SER A 129 -9.07 -4.75 0.33
CA SER A 129 -9.76 -5.90 -0.23
C SER A 129 -8.82 -7.10 -0.23
N ILE A 130 -9.32 -8.28 0.11
CA ILE A 130 -8.52 -9.51 0.06
C ILE A 130 -9.12 -10.41 -1.02
N ALA A 131 -8.33 -10.71 -2.04
CA ALA A 131 -8.62 -11.74 -3.01
C ALA A 131 -7.99 -13.04 -2.49
N ILE A 132 -8.74 -14.14 -2.48
CA ILE A 132 -8.23 -15.44 -2.04
C ILE A 132 -8.34 -16.44 -3.18
N GLU A 133 -7.23 -17.07 -3.50
CA GLU A 133 -7.13 -18.09 -4.54
C GLU A 133 -6.33 -19.29 -4.02
N ALA A 134 -6.68 -20.49 -4.48
CA ALA A 134 -5.88 -21.68 -4.23
C ALA A 134 -4.78 -21.80 -5.30
N VAL A 135 -3.52 -21.97 -4.91
CA VAL A 135 -2.42 -22.21 -5.86
C VAL A 135 -2.53 -23.65 -6.36
N ASP A 136 -2.34 -23.82 -7.66
CA ASP A 136 -2.50 -25.11 -8.34
C ASP A 136 -3.87 -25.79 -8.06
N SER A 137 -4.86 -24.99 -7.64
CA SER A 137 -6.16 -25.45 -7.18
C SER A 137 -6.13 -26.43 -5.99
N LYS A 138 -5.05 -26.49 -5.19
CA LYS A 138 -5.04 -27.34 -3.99
C LYS A 138 -5.41 -26.51 -2.76
N PRO A 139 -6.60 -26.69 -2.18
CA PRO A 139 -6.92 -26.07 -0.90
C PRO A 139 -6.00 -26.59 0.21
N ASP A 140 -5.53 -25.69 1.08
CA ASP A 140 -4.75 -26.03 2.27
C ASP A 140 -5.61 -25.89 3.52
N TRP A 141 -6.12 -27.02 4.01
CA TRP A 141 -6.91 -27.06 5.25
C TRP A 141 -6.07 -26.71 6.47
N ALA A 142 -4.81 -27.16 6.52
CA ALA A 142 -3.93 -26.88 7.65
C ALA A 142 -3.63 -25.38 7.74
N GLY A 143 -3.33 -24.74 6.60
CA GLY A 143 -3.15 -23.30 6.51
C GLY A 143 -4.42 -22.52 6.90
N LEU A 144 -5.61 -23.01 6.53
CA LEU A 144 -6.87 -22.41 6.96
C LEU A 144 -7.07 -22.50 8.48
N MET A 145 -6.77 -23.66 9.08
CA MET A 145 -6.90 -23.86 10.53
C MET A 145 -5.93 -22.98 11.31
N GLU A 146 -4.67 -22.84 10.84
CA GLU A 146 -3.70 -21.93 11.44
C GLU A 146 -4.20 -20.48 11.38
N TRP A 147 -4.76 -20.05 10.25
CA TRP A 147 -5.36 -18.73 10.12
C TRP A 147 -6.53 -18.53 11.11
N CYS A 148 -7.45 -19.48 11.16
CA CYS A 148 -8.57 -19.48 12.11
C CYS A 148 -8.09 -19.35 13.57
N GLU A 149 -7.04 -20.07 13.95
CA GLU A 149 -6.47 -20.00 15.30
C GLU A 149 -5.88 -18.61 15.60
N ARG A 150 -5.17 -18.01 14.64
CA ARG A 150 -4.63 -16.64 14.77
C ARG A 150 -5.73 -15.59 14.91
N ILE A 151 -6.87 -15.76 14.23
CA ILE A 151 -8.05 -14.89 14.39
C ILE A 151 -8.62 -15.03 15.82
N GLN A 152 -8.77 -16.26 16.33
CA GLN A 152 -9.29 -16.51 17.69
C GLN A 152 -8.41 -15.84 18.75
N ARG A 153 -7.08 -15.93 18.59
CA ARG A 153 -6.08 -15.35 19.50
C ARG A 153 -5.90 -13.83 19.37
N ASP A 154 -6.63 -13.19 18.46
CA ASP A 154 -6.50 -11.76 18.16
C ASP A 154 -5.08 -11.32 17.77
N GLU A 155 -4.33 -12.18 17.06
CA GLU A 155 -2.94 -11.92 16.65
C GLU A 155 -2.82 -10.89 15.49
N GLY A 156 -3.82 -10.01 15.36
CA GLY A 156 -3.87 -8.97 14.35
C GLY A 156 -4.12 -9.50 12.94
N VAL A 157 -4.86 -10.60 12.84
CA VAL A 157 -5.28 -11.20 11.57
C VAL A 157 -6.78 -10.98 11.39
N GLN A 158 -7.19 -10.33 10.32
CA GLN A 158 -8.60 -10.07 10.06
C GLN A 158 -9.28 -11.27 9.37
N PRO A 159 -10.54 -11.57 9.76
CA PRO A 159 -11.37 -12.49 8.99
C PRO A 159 -11.74 -11.87 7.65
N ILE A 160 -11.85 -12.73 6.63
CA ILE A 160 -12.23 -12.30 5.29
C ILE A 160 -13.74 -12.29 5.15
N ASN A 161 -14.25 -11.22 4.53
CA ASN A 161 -15.60 -11.21 3.97
C ASN A 161 -15.58 -11.84 2.58
N PRO A 162 -16.52 -12.74 2.26
CA PRO A 162 -16.55 -13.36 0.95
C PRO A 162 -16.67 -12.27 -0.12
N GLY A 163 -15.75 -12.26 -1.09
CA GLY A 163 -15.80 -11.34 -2.23
C GLY A 163 -17.11 -11.47 -3.01
N GLN A 164 -17.41 -10.53 -3.91
CA GLN A 164 -18.63 -10.55 -4.71
C GLN A 164 -18.31 -10.70 -6.21
N PRO A 165 -18.76 -11.77 -6.90
CA PRO A 165 -19.37 -12.99 -6.37
C PRO A 165 -18.32 -13.93 -5.74
N PRO A 166 -18.65 -14.66 -4.66
CA PRO A 166 -17.65 -15.51 -4.01
C PRO A 166 -17.41 -16.79 -4.81
N SER A 167 -16.15 -17.17 -4.97
CA SER A 167 -15.78 -18.52 -5.38
C SER A 167 -16.15 -19.54 -4.29
N GLN A 168 -16.30 -20.83 -4.66
CA GLN A 168 -16.51 -21.90 -3.67
C GLN A 168 -15.41 -21.90 -2.60
N TYR A 169 -14.16 -21.72 -3.03
CA TYR A 169 -13.00 -21.60 -2.14
C TYR A 169 -13.15 -20.43 -1.16
N SER A 170 -13.41 -19.22 -1.65
CA SER A 170 -13.56 -18.04 -0.80
C SER A 170 -14.77 -18.14 0.14
N SER A 171 -15.82 -18.86 -0.27
CA SER A 171 -17.00 -19.12 0.57
C SER A 171 -16.64 -20.01 1.75
N ILE A 172 -15.90 -21.10 1.53
CA ILE A 172 -15.45 -22.02 2.59
C ILE A 172 -14.57 -21.28 3.59
N VAL A 173 -13.58 -20.53 3.10
CA VAL A 173 -12.69 -19.72 3.96
C VAL A 173 -13.47 -18.68 4.77
N ALA A 174 -14.39 -17.95 4.13
CA ALA A 174 -15.22 -16.97 4.81
C ALA A 174 -16.14 -17.60 5.87
N THR A 175 -16.70 -18.78 5.60
CA THR A 175 -17.53 -19.52 6.57
C THR A 175 -16.69 -19.97 7.76
N ALA A 176 -15.49 -20.50 7.54
CA ALA A 176 -14.56 -20.87 8.61
C ALA A 176 -14.24 -19.67 9.52
N HIS A 177 -13.93 -18.52 8.91
CA HIS A 177 -13.71 -17.28 9.65
C HIS A 177 -14.94 -16.79 10.42
N ALA A 178 -16.15 -16.94 9.85
CA ALA A 178 -17.39 -16.57 10.52
C ALA A 178 -17.68 -17.44 11.76
N ILE A 179 -17.38 -18.75 11.68
CA ILE A 179 -17.45 -19.67 12.82
C ILE A 179 -16.54 -19.17 13.95
N VAL A 180 -15.26 -18.96 13.66
CA VAL A 180 -14.30 -18.47 14.68
C VAL A 180 -14.77 -17.15 15.29
N LYS A 181 -15.24 -16.21 14.46
CA LYS A 181 -15.73 -14.91 14.94
C LYS A 181 -16.92 -15.04 15.88
N ALA A 182 -17.83 -15.98 15.63
CA ALA A 182 -18.98 -16.25 16.49
C ALA A 182 -18.55 -16.83 17.85
N HIS A 183 -17.42 -17.51 17.90
CA HIS A 183 -16.86 -18.17 19.08
C HIS A 183 -15.65 -17.43 19.68
N ARG A 184 -15.38 -16.17 19.30
CA ARG A 184 -14.15 -15.40 19.64
C ARG A 184 -13.78 -15.36 21.13
N ASN A 185 -14.76 -15.49 22.03
CA ASN A 185 -14.54 -15.43 23.48
C ASN A 185 -14.48 -16.81 24.16
N GLY A 186 -14.64 -17.90 23.39
CA GLY A 186 -14.59 -19.27 23.88
C GLY A 186 -13.22 -19.91 23.73
N ASP A 187 -13.12 -21.17 24.14
CA ASP A 187 -11.92 -21.98 23.95
C ASP A 187 -11.82 -22.43 22.49
N TRP A 188 -10.61 -22.74 22.03
CA TRP A 188 -10.40 -23.21 20.64
C TRP A 188 -11.21 -24.47 20.32
N ASP A 189 -11.41 -25.33 21.30
CA ASP A 189 -12.22 -26.56 21.16
C ASP A 189 -13.66 -26.26 20.73
N ASP A 190 -14.22 -25.10 21.11
CA ASP A 190 -15.56 -24.67 20.69
C ASP A 190 -15.62 -24.34 19.19
N CYS A 191 -14.50 -23.92 18.60
CA CYS A 191 -14.38 -23.65 17.17
C CYS A 191 -14.00 -24.90 16.38
N TRP A 192 -13.17 -25.77 16.96
CA TRP A 192 -12.58 -26.91 16.28
C TRP A 192 -13.62 -27.85 15.69
N TRP A 193 -14.64 -28.22 16.46
CA TRP A 193 -15.66 -29.16 15.97
C TRP A 193 -16.47 -28.64 14.79
N PRO A 194 -17.06 -27.44 14.86
CA PRO A 194 -17.74 -26.85 13.71
C PRO A 194 -16.83 -26.70 12.47
N LEU A 195 -15.53 -26.44 12.66
CA LEU A 195 -14.57 -26.36 11.56
C LEU A 195 -14.33 -27.73 10.90
N GLU A 196 -14.16 -28.81 11.67
CA GLU A 196 -14.03 -30.16 11.09
C GLU A 196 -15.31 -30.64 10.39
N GLU A 197 -16.49 -30.28 10.90
CA GLU A 197 -17.75 -30.51 10.18
C GLU A 197 -17.78 -29.75 8.84
N LEU A 198 -17.33 -28.50 8.84
CA LEU A 198 -17.17 -27.71 7.62
C LEU A 198 -16.17 -28.37 6.66
N ARG A 199 -15.07 -28.98 7.14
CA ARG A 199 -14.13 -29.73 6.29
C ARG A 199 -14.82 -30.88 5.56
N GLY A 200 -15.67 -31.63 6.28
CA GLY A 200 -16.47 -32.70 5.69
C GLY A 200 -17.37 -32.19 4.56
N LEU A 201 -18.07 -31.07 4.78
CA LEU A 201 -18.91 -30.42 3.77
C LEU A 201 -18.10 -29.86 2.60
N ALA A 202 -16.96 -29.24 2.88
CA ALA A 202 -16.01 -28.75 1.87
C ALA A 202 -15.52 -29.90 0.98
N GLY A 203 -15.26 -31.07 1.58
CA GLY A 203 -14.90 -32.30 0.88
C GLY A 203 -15.96 -32.85 -0.07
N LEU A 204 -17.25 -32.55 0.16
CA LEU A 204 -18.33 -32.89 -0.76
C LEU A 204 -18.33 -32.01 -2.01
N ILE A 205 -17.86 -30.77 -1.87
CA ILE A 205 -17.74 -29.80 -2.97
C ILE A 205 -16.44 -30.07 -3.75
N ASP A 206 -15.34 -30.23 -3.02
CA ASP A 206 -14.01 -30.50 -3.55
C ASP A 206 -13.24 -31.43 -2.61
N ARG A 207 -13.00 -32.66 -3.05
CA ARG A 207 -12.36 -33.71 -2.23
C ARG A 207 -10.96 -33.32 -1.75
N ARG A 208 -10.30 -32.37 -2.41
CA ARG A 208 -8.94 -31.91 -2.04
C ARG A 208 -8.89 -31.24 -0.66
N TRP A 209 -10.02 -30.79 -0.12
CA TRP A 209 -10.10 -30.31 1.27
C TRP A 209 -9.89 -31.42 2.31
N LEU A 210 -10.01 -32.69 1.91
CA LEU A 210 -9.83 -33.85 2.78
C LEU A 210 -8.40 -34.40 2.76
N ASP A 211 -7.57 -33.94 1.81
CA ASP A 211 -6.14 -34.27 1.75
C ASP A 211 -5.38 -33.59 2.91
#